data_AF-A0A7R9W2F3-F1
#
_entry.id   AF-A0A7R9W2F3-F1
#
_cell.length_a   1.000
_cell.length_b   1.000
_cell.length_c   1.000
_cell.angle_alpha   90.00
_cell.angle_beta   90.00
_cell.angle_gamma   90.00
#
_symmetry.space_group_name_H-M   'P 1'
#
loop_
_entity.id
_entity.type
_entity.pdbx_description
1 polymer ?
#
loop_
_entity_poly.entity_id
_entity_poly.type
_entity_poly.pdbx_seq_one_letter_code
_entity_poly.pdbx_strand_id
1 'polypeptide(L)'
;LVVECAFIVFSATAMSVPFQTIERGHYSAIEDALAETYRTRRDFEAFWGRHGSNSVPPPDVPDVDFASQMVAVVFMGTQNSGGYSVEITSVDDEGDGKLVVNYMTTVPPPGAMVTMALTQPYHIVRLDASDKNVVFVGSAKPPPPPAFPTFVLTFSEGADKNAIVSQIEAFPAVKNVRMMVNLGIAMVDFDSENISTDEAMKLLEGVVGVKSVEADSPMGI
;
A
#
# COMPACT_ATOMS: atom_id res chain seq x y z
N LEU A 1 -48.03 4.71 -25.39
CA LEU A 1 -47.62 5.55 -24.25
C LEU A 1 -46.53 4.78 -23.53
N VAL A 2 -45.26 5.08 -23.77
CA VAL A 2 -44.14 4.40 -23.11
C VAL A 2 -43.82 5.23 -21.87
N VAL A 3 -43.99 4.64 -20.70
CA VAL A 3 -43.64 5.26 -19.41
C VAL A 3 -42.17 4.94 -19.18
N GLU A 4 -41.29 5.91 -19.40
CA GLU A 4 -39.90 5.84 -18.98
C GLU A 4 -39.83 6.00 -17.46
N CYS A 5 -39.55 4.91 -16.75
CA CYS A 5 -39.14 4.97 -15.34
C CYS A 5 -37.72 5.52 -15.28
N ALA A 6 -37.59 6.80 -14.96
CA ALA A 6 -36.30 7.39 -14.59
C ALA A 6 -35.81 6.73 -13.29
N PHE A 7 -34.74 5.94 -13.36
CA PHE A 7 -33.98 5.50 -12.20
C PHE A 7 -33.27 6.73 -11.62
N ILE A 8 -33.77 7.25 -10.50
CA ILE A 8 -33.06 8.23 -9.70
C ILE A 8 -31.97 7.47 -8.94
N VAL A 9 -30.72 7.65 -9.35
CA VAL A 9 -29.57 7.21 -8.55
C VAL A 9 -29.40 8.25 -7.44
N PHE A 10 -29.84 7.93 -6.23
CA PHE A 10 -29.45 8.69 -5.05
C PHE A 10 -27.98 8.38 -4.76
N SER A 11 -27.10 9.34 -5.03
CA SER A 11 -25.76 9.31 -4.48
C SER A 11 -25.84 9.79 -3.04
N ALA A 12 -26.00 8.85 -2.10
CA ALA A 12 -25.84 9.16 -0.68
C ALA A 12 -24.37 9.53 -0.46
N THR A 13 -24.11 10.77 -0.08
CA THR A 13 -22.76 11.19 0.33
C THR A 13 -22.41 10.47 1.61
N ALA A 14 -21.56 9.45 1.51
CA ALA A 14 -21.05 8.76 2.67
C ALA A 14 -20.25 9.74 3.54
N MET A 15 -20.56 9.77 4.84
CA MET A 15 -19.86 10.63 5.79
C MET A 15 -18.74 9.83 6.46
N SER A 16 -17.51 10.34 6.38
CA SER A 16 -16.38 9.69 7.03
C SER A 16 -16.51 9.74 8.57
N VAL A 17 -16.36 8.59 9.21
CA VAL A 17 -16.37 8.41 10.66
C VAL A 17 -14.94 8.26 11.15
N PRO A 18 -14.48 9.08 12.12
CA PRO A 18 -13.15 8.95 12.67
C PRO A 18 -13.02 7.67 13.48
N PHE A 19 -11.84 7.06 13.42
CA PHE A 19 -11.46 5.94 14.26
C PHE A 19 -10.04 6.14 14.79
N GLN A 20 -9.69 5.37 15.81
CA GLN A 20 -8.34 5.33 16.37
C GLN A 20 -7.86 3.89 16.44
N THR A 21 -6.63 3.64 15.99
CA THR A 21 -5.97 2.36 16.17
C THR A 21 -5.79 2.08 17.66
N ILE A 22 -6.29 0.93 18.10
CA ILE A 22 -5.97 0.33 19.39
C ILE A 22 -4.67 -0.44 19.24
N GLU A 23 -4.62 -1.34 18.25
CA GLU A 23 -3.45 -2.15 17.96
C GLU A 23 -3.42 -2.58 16.50
N ARG A 24 -2.23 -2.65 15.93
CA ARG A 24 -1.97 -3.22 14.60
C ARG A 24 -0.71 -4.05 14.69
N GLY A 25 -0.75 -5.27 14.17
CA GLY A 25 0.37 -6.19 14.32
C GLY A 25 0.33 -7.38 13.39
N HIS A 26 1.28 -8.29 13.61
CA HIS A 26 1.51 -9.49 12.80
C HIS A 26 1.43 -10.79 13.63
N TYR A 27 1.20 -10.72 14.94
CA TYR A 27 1.19 -11.88 15.81
C TYR A 27 -0.05 -11.88 16.69
N SER A 28 -0.84 -12.94 16.59
CA SER A 28 -2.10 -13.12 17.29
C SER A 28 -2.39 -14.59 17.41
N ALA A 29 -3.07 -15.01 18.48
CA ALA A 29 -3.57 -16.39 18.57
C ALA A 29 -4.88 -16.61 17.78
N ILE A 30 -5.42 -15.58 17.11
CA ILE A 30 -6.52 -15.72 16.16
C ILE A 30 -5.97 -16.21 14.82
N GLU A 31 -6.19 -17.49 14.53
CA GLU A 31 -5.68 -18.16 13.31
C GLU A 31 -6.65 -18.08 12.12
N ASP A 32 -7.93 -17.77 12.37
CA ASP A 32 -8.95 -17.60 11.34
C ASP A 32 -8.96 -16.16 10.80
N ALA A 33 -9.27 -16.03 9.50
CA ALA A 33 -9.61 -14.73 8.94
C ALA A 33 -11.00 -14.30 9.44
N LEU A 34 -11.09 -13.10 10.02
CA LEU A 34 -12.35 -12.55 10.51
C LEU A 34 -12.40 -11.04 10.40
N ALA A 35 -13.63 -10.51 10.34
CA ALA A 35 -13.91 -9.08 10.38
C ALA A 35 -15.21 -8.87 11.17
N GLU A 36 -15.11 -8.25 12.34
CA GLU A 36 -16.20 -8.21 13.32
C GLU A 36 -16.20 -6.90 14.12
N THR A 37 -17.31 -6.63 14.80
CA THR A 37 -17.41 -5.53 15.77
C THR A 37 -17.76 -6.01 17.15
N TYR A 38 -17.23 -5.31 18.16
CA TYR A 38 -17.55 -5.52 19.57
C TYR A 38 -18.18 -4.25 20.12
N ARG A 39 -19.41 -4.37 20.66
CA ARG A 39 -20.19 -3.25 21.23
C ARG A 39 -20.30 -3.30 22.74
N THR A 40 -19.75 -4.32 23.38
CA THR A 40 -19.76 -4.46 24.83
C THR A 40 -18.36 -4.77 25.35
N ARG A 41 -18.07 -4.27 26.56
CA ARG A 41 -16.83 -4.57 27.28
C ARG A 41 -16.60 -6.07 27.43
N ARG A 42 -17.64 -6.81 27.83
CA ARG A 42 -17.56 -8.25 28.06
C ARG A 42 -17.15 -9.02 26.80
N ASP A 43 -17.76 -8.72 25.66
CA ASP A 43 -17.48 -9.44 24.42
C ASP A 43 -16.08 -9.09 23.88
N PHE A 44 -15.67 -7.82 24.02
CA PHE A 44 -14.33 -7.38 23.65
C PHE A 44 -13.24 -7.99 24.56
N GLU A 45 -13.45 -8.05 25.88
CA GLU A 45 -12.52 -8.69 26.83
C GLU A 45 -12.34 -10.17 26.53
N ALA A 46 -13.43 -10.89 26.20
CA ALA A 46 -13.36 -12.28 25.78
C ALA A 46 -12.58 -12.44 24.47
N PHE A 47 -12.80 -11.57 23.49
CA PHE A 47 -12.03 -11.53 22.25
C PHE A 47 -10.54 -11.23 22.52
N TRP A 48 -10.24 -10.22 23.33
CA TRP A 48 -8.88 -9.78 23.66
C TRP A 48 -8.07 -10.88 24.33
N GLY A 49 -8.70 -11.60 25.27
CA GLY A 49 -8.08 -12.76 25.92
C GLY A 49 -7.70 -13.87 24.93
N ARG A 50 -8.53 -14.11 23.90
CA ARG A 50 -8.17 -15.05 22.81
C ARG A 50 -7.03 -14.48 21.97
N HIS A 51 -7.15 -13.23 21.54
CA HIS A 51 -6.18 -12.55 20.69
C HIS A 51 -4.75 -12.59 21.25
N GLY A 52 -4.59 -12.26 22.53
CA GLY A 52 -3.30 -12.21 23.21
C GLY A 52 -2.85 -13.53 23.87
N SER A 53 -3.56 -14.65 23.67
CA SER A 53 -3.30 -15.90 24.42
C SER A 53 -1.95 -16.58 24.12
N ASN A 54 -1.27 -16.18 23.04
CA ASN A 54 0.08 -16.63 22.70
C ASN A 54 1.20 -15.70 23.21
N SER A 55 0.85 -14.63 23.95
CA SER A 55 1.80 -13.68 24.52
C SER A 55 2.03 -13.93 26.01
N VAL A 56 3.28 -13.82 26.46
CA VAL A 56 3.66 -13.96 27.88
C VAL A 56 4.53 -12.78 28.32
N PRO A 57 4.05 -11.88 29.20
CA PRO A 57 2.69 -11.88 29.78
C PRO A 57 1.61 -11.55 28.73
N PRO A 58 0.34 -11.91 28.97
CA PRO A 58 -0.77 -11.44 28.15
C PRO A 58 -0.83 -9.91 28.12
N PRO A 59 -1.19 -9.28 26.98
CA PRO A 59 -1.32 -7.84 26.89
C PRO A 59 -2.50 -7.34 27.74
N ASP A 60 -2.31 -6.18 28.38
CA ASP A 60 -3.38 -5.51 29.12
C ASP A 60 -4.56 -5.19 28.20
N VAL A 61 -5.78 -5.35 28.71
CA VAL A 61 -6.99 -5.02 27.94
C VAL A 61 -7.05 -3.50 27.71
N PRO A 62 -7.22 -3.02 26.47
CA PRO A 62 -7.34 -1.61 26.17
C PRO A 62 -8.54 -0.96 26.86
N ASP A 63 -8.35 0.27 27.32
CA ASP A 63 -9.45 1.05 27.90
C ASP A 63 -10.31 1.68 26.79
N VAL A 64 -11.47 1.05 26.56
CA VAL A 64 -12.50 1.52 25.64
C VAL A 64 -13.77 1.83 26.44
N ASP A 65 -14.29 3.05 26.26
CA ASP A 65 -15.57 3.45 26.85
C ASP A 65 -16.72 2.96 25.97
N PHE A 66 -17.23 1.75 26.24
CA PHE A 66 -18.34 1.17 25.48
C PHE A 66 -19.69 1.90 25.64
N ALA A 67 -19.77 2.94 26.48
CA ALA A 67 -20.94 3.82 26.48
C ALA A 67 -20.95 4.79 25.29
N SER A 68 -19.77 5.12 24.74
CA SER A 68 -19.61 6.08 23.65
C SER A 68 -18.86 5.52 22.45
N GLN A 69 -18.22 4.36 22.59
CA GLN A 69 -17.36 3.74 21.58
C GLN A 69 -17.73 2.28 21.30
N MET A 70 -17.34 1.79 20.13
CA MET A 70 -17.30 0.37 19.81
C MET A 70 -15.94 0.02 19.18
N VAL A 71 -15.67 -1.26 19.01
CA VAL A 71 -14.43 -1.75 18.39
C VAL A 71 -14.75 -2.45 17.07
N ALA A 72 -13.94 -2.20 16.05
CA ALA A 72 -13.93 -2.97 14.81
C ALA A 72 -12.56 -3.66 14.65
N VAL A 73 -12.59 -4.90 14.18
CA VAL A 73 -11.37 -5.70 14.00
C VAL A 73 -11.34 -6.34 12.63
N VAL A 74 -10.14 -6.47 12.06
CA VAL A 74 -9.89 -7.27 10.85
C VAL A 74 -8.63 -8.11 11.07
N PHE A 75 -8.74 -9.41 10.81
CA PHE A 75 -7.67 -10.40 10.89
C PHE A 75 -7.56 -11.14 9.56
N MET A 76 -6.33 -11.37 9.10
CA MET A 76 -6.07 -12.17 7.89
C MET A 76 -5.96 -13.67 8.16
N GLY A 77 -6.05 -14.09 9.43
CA GLY A 77 -5.71 -15.45 9.85
C GLY A 77 -4.24 -15.78 9.63
N THR A 78 -3.90 -17.06 9.77
CA THR A 78 -2.51 -17.54 9.64
C THR A 78 -1.96 -17.39 8.22
N GLN A 79 -0.81 -16.73 8.11
CA GLN A 79 -0.01 -16.56 6.91
C GLN A 79 1.34 -17.26 7.07
N ASN A 80 1.83 -17.89 5.98
CA ASN A 80 3.01 -18.77 6.02
C ASN A 80 4.36 -18.05 5.98
N SER A 81 4.35 -16.71 5.92
CA SER A 81 5.56 -15.88 5.97
C SER A 81 5.23 -14.51 6.56
N GLY A 82 6.28 -13.69 6.74
CA GLY A 82 6.12 -12.24 6.87
C GLY A 82 5.74 -11.57 5.56
N GLY A 83 5.64 -10.25 5.56
CA GLY A 83 5.28 -9.42 4.40
C GLY A 83 3.79 -9.21 4.20
N TYR A 84 2.95 -9.92 4.96
CA TYR A 84 1.50 -9.71 4.97
C TYR A 84 1.11 -8.61 5.98
N SER A 85 0.11 -7.79 5.62
CA SER A 85 -0.46 -6.82 6.55
C SER A 85 -1.93 -6.54 6.22
N VAL A 86 -2.69 -6.06 7.20
CA VAL A 86 -4.04 -5.53 6.99
C VAL A 86 -4.16 -4.18 7.68
N GLU A 87 -4.98 -3.31 7.09
CA GLU A 87 -5.23 -1.96 7.56
C GLU A 87 -6.67 -1.57 7.29
N ILE A 88 -7.47 -1.34 8.32
CA ILE A 88 -8.67 -0.51 8.21
C ILE A 88 -8.26 0.90 7.74
N THR A 89 -8.74 1.32 6.57
CA THR A 89 -8.34 2.55 5.88
C THR A 89 -9.38 3.67 6.03
N SER A 90 -10.66 3.32 6.10
CA SER A 90 -11.74 4.27 6.36
C SER A 90 -12.92 3.58 7.02
N VAL A 91 -13.72 4.37 7.73
CA VAL A 91 -15.05 4.00 8.17
C VAL A 91 -16.00 5.04 7.59
N ASP A 92 -16.97 4.61 6.82
CA ASP A 92 -17.86 5.47 6.05
C ASP A 92 -19.31 5.18 6.40
N ASP A 93 -20.02 6.19 6.87
CA ASP A 93 -21.45 6.15 7.14
C ASP A 93 -22.20 6.44 5.85
N GLU A 94 -22.70 5.40 5.17
CA GLU A 94 -23.41 5.53 3.90
C GLU A 94 -24.86 6.03 4.05
N GLY A 95 -25.31 6.31 5.28
CA GLY A 95 -26.72 6.53 5.55
C GLY A 95 -27.50 5.21 5.64
N ASP A 96 -28.83 5.31 5.70
CA ASP A 96 -29.77 4.17 5.69
C ASP A 96 -29.48 3.05 6.70
N GLY A 97 -28.84 3.39 7.82
CA GLY A 97 -28.51 2.44 8.88
C GLY A 97 -27.31 1.54 8.59
N LYS A 98 -26.42 1.93 7.66
CA LYS A 98 -25.23 1.17 7.26
C LYS A 98 -23.93 1.93 7.54
N LEU A 99 -22.97 1.23 8.14
CA LEU A 99 -21.57 1.66 8.28
C LEU A 99 -20.68 0.72 7.47
N VAL A 100 -19.79 1.28 6.66
CA VAL A 100 -18.82 0.53 5.86
C VAL A 100 -17.44 0.69 6.46
N VAL A 101 -16.81 -0.42 6.85
CA VAL A 101 -15.42 -0.45 7.29
C VAL A 101 -14.58 -0.94 6.11
N ASN A 102 -13.89 -0.02 5.47
CA ASN A 102 -12.98 -0.34 4.37
C ASN A 102 -11.64 -0.76 4.95
N TYR A 103 -11.10 -1.86 4.44
CA TYR A 103 -9.78 -2.32 4.80
C TYR A 103 -8.98 -2.75 3.57
N MET A 104 -7.67 -2.64 3.71
CA MET A 104 -6.70 -2.94 2.67
C MET A 104 -5.75 -4.02 3.19
N THR A 105 -5.54 -5.05 2.38
CA THR A 105 -4.61 -6.15 2.65
C THR A 105 -3.35 -5.99 1.82
N THR A 106 -2.19 -6.25 2.40
CA THR A 106 -0.91 -6.34 1.68
C THR A 106 -0.50 -7.79 1.63
N VAL A 107 -0.17 -8.25 0.43
CA VAL A 107 0.39 -9.58 0.16
C VAL A 107 1.77 -9.37 -0.45
N PRO A 108 2.82 -10.06 0.04
CA PRO A 108 4.15 -9.93 -0.54
C PRO A 108 4.14 -10.41 -2.00
N PRO A 109 4.79 -9.68 -2.93
CA PRO A 109 4.85 -10.11 -4.32
C PRO A 109 5.67 -11.41 -4.48
N PRO A 110 5.48 -12.17 -5.57
CA PRO A 110 6.30 -13.35 -5.85
C PRO A 110 7.79 -13.00 -5.84
N GLY A 111 8.59 -13.79 -5.11
CA GLY A 111 10.04 -13.58 -5.00
C GLY A 111 10.48 -12.50 -4.01
N ALA A 112 9.54 -11.87 -3.30
CA ALA A 112 9.89 -10.96 -2.22
C ALA A 112 10.75 -11.64 -1.15
N MET A 113 11.76 -10.92 -0.66
CA MET A 113 12.55 -11.34 0.49
C MET A 113 11.71 -11.15 1.76
N VAL A 114 11.18 -12.24 2.31
CA VAL A 114 10.31 -12.23 3.51
C VAL A 114 10.87 -13.14 4.60
N THR A 115 10.43 -12.92 5.84
CA THR A 115 10.75 -13.80 6.96
C THR A 115 9.97 -15.11 6.86
N MET A 116 10.63 -16.24 7.08
CA MET A 116 10.00 -17.57 7.12
C MET A 116 9.42 -17.85 8.52
N ALA A 117 8.37 -17.11 8.88
CA ALA A 117 7.67 -17.26 10.15
C ALA A 117 6.16 -17.21 9.93
N LEU A 118 5.41 -18.01 10.70
CA LEU A 118 3.95 -17.90 10.74
C LEU A 118 3.56 -16.55 11.34
N THR A 119 2.64 -15.86 10.70
CA THR A 119 2.10 -14.57 11.17
C THR A 119 0.58 -14.59 11.13
N GLN A 120 -0.07 -13.74 11.91
CA GLN A 120 -1.50 -13.47 11.90
C GLN A 120 -1.69 -11.95 11.83
N PRO A 121 -1.65 -11.33 10.63
CA PRO A 121 -1.82 -9.89 10.52
C PRO A 121 -3.20 -9.40 10.94
N TYR A 122 -3.25 -8.29 11.69
CA TYR A 122 -4.50 -7.69 12.16
C TYR A 122 -4.43 -6.18 12.31
N HIS A 123 -5.61 -5.57 12.32
CA HIS A 123 -5.84 -4.19 12.74
C HIS A 123 -7.10 -4.12 13.62
N ILE A 124 -6.96 -3.55 14.81
CA ILE A 124 -8.01 -3.33 15.81
C ILE A 124 -8.15 -1.82 16.00
N VAL A 125 -9.36 -1.29 15.82
CA VAL A 125 -9.66 0.13 15.95
C VAL A 125 -10.86 0.36 16.85
N ARG A 126 -10.88 1.49 17.56
CA ARG A 126 -12.08 2.03 18.21
C ARG A 126 -12.66 3.17 17.40
N LEU A 127 -13.97 3.29 17.44
CA LEU A 127 -14.76 4.32 16.76
C LEU A 127 -16.01 4.63 17.59
N ASP A 128 -16.72 5.70 17.25
CA ASP A 128 -17.95 6.07 17.94
C ASP A 128 -18.98 4.94 17.88
N ALA A 129 -19.70 4.72 18.98
CA ALA A 129 -20.70 3.67 19.10
C ALA A 129 -21.82 3.86 18.07
N SER A 130 -22.23 2.75 17.44
CA SER A 130 -23.31 2.76 16.46
C SER A 130 -24.10 1.46 16.45
N ASP A 131 -25.43 1.58 16.38
CA ASP A 131 -26.35 0.47 16.19
C ASP A 131 -26.56 0.12 14.71
N LYS A 132 -25.90 0.85 13.80
CA LYS A 132 -25.96 0.58 12.35
C LYS A 132 -25.39 -0.79 12.02
N ASN A 133 -25.88 -1.37 10.93
CA ASN A 133 -25.31 -2.58 10.36
C ASN A 133 -23.92 -2.29 9.82
N VAL A 134 -22.90 -3.02 10.29
CA VAL A 134 -21.51 -2.81 9.88
C VAL A 134 -21.16 -3.81 8.79
N VAL A 135 -20.69 -3.32 7.65
CA VAL A 135 -20.24 -4.11 6.51
C VAL A 135 -18.75 -3.89 6.30
N PHE A 136 -17.98 -4.96 6.22
CA PHE A 136 -16.55 -4.89 5.97
C PHE A 136 -16.27 -5.08 4.48
N VAL A 137 -15.54 -4.15 3.87
CA VAL A 137 -15.19 -4.19 2.45
C VAL A 137 -13.67 -4.23 2.32
N GLY A 138 -13.17 -5.36 1.84
CA GLY A 138 -11.75 -5.62 1.66
C GLY A 138 -11.26 -5.29 0.26
N SER A 139 -10.06 -4.73 0.17
CA SER A 139 -9.30 -4.57 -1.06
C SER A 139 -7.87 -5.07 -0.89
N ALA A 140 -7.22 -5.46 -1.99
CA ALA A 140 -5.78 -5.65 -2.01
C ALA A 140 -5.11 -4.30 -2.20
N LYS A 141 -4.02 -4.03 -1.46
CA LYS A 141 -3.15 -2.89 -1.69
C LYS A 141 -2.68 -2.98 -3.15
N PRO A 142 -2.93 -1.96 -3.97
CA PRO A 142 -2.44 -1.95 -5.33
C PRO A 142 -0.93 -2.20 -5.31
N PRO A 143 -0.38 -3.02 -6.23
CA PRO A 143 1.05 -3.11 -6.36
C PRO A 143 1.60 -1.69 -6.55
N PRO A 144 2.72 -1.33 -5.90
CA PRO A 144 3.34 -0.05 -6.16
C PRO A 144 3.53 0.09 -7.68
N PRO A 145 3.30 1.30 -8.25
CA PRO A 145 3.62 1.54 -9.65
C PRO A 145 5.04 1.04 -9.94
N PRO A 146 5.31 0.44 -11.11
CA PRO A 146 6.66 0.04 -11.48
C PRO A 146 7.61 1.21 -11.25
N ALA A 147 8.70 0.99 -10.51
CA ALA A 147 9.68 2.02 -10.32
C ALA A 147 10.21 2.45 -11.69
N PHE A 148 10.25 3.75 -11.94
CA PHE A 148 10.82 4.27 -13.18
C PHE A 148 12.33 3.97 -13.17
N PRO A 149 12.87 3.33 -14.22
CA PRO A 149 14.25 2.85 -14.19
C PRO A 149 15.25 4.01 -14.25
N THR A 150 16.44 3.77 -13.72
CA THR A 150 17.63 4.56 -14.05
C THR A 150 18.22 4.01 -15.35
N PHE A 151 18.64 4.87 -16.27
CA PHE A 151 19.20 4.44 -17.54
C PHE A 151 20.72 4.44 -17.49
N VAL A 152 21.34 3.30 -17.78
CA VAL A 152 22.78 3.14 -17.85
C VAL A 152 23.24 3.27 -19.31
N LEU A 153 24.18 4.17 -19.53
CA LEU A 153 24.71 4.51 -20.85
C LEU A 153 26.15 4.05 -20.97
N THR A 154 26.49 3.44 -22.10
CA THR A 154 27.88 3.34 -22.56
C THR A 154 28.12 4.27 -23.74
N PHE A 155 29.38 4.62 -23.99
CA PHE A 155 29.76 5.56 -25.04
C PHE A 155 30.57 4.87 -26.13
N SER A 156 30.46 5.42 -27.35
CA SER A 156 31.30 5.01 -28.47
C SER A 156 32.76 5.38 -28.21
N GLU A 157 33.68 4.63 -28.84
CA GLU A 157 35.10 4.91 -28.72
C GLU A 157 35.43 6.32 -29.26
N GLY A 158 36.25 7.09 -28.52
CA GLY A 158 36.62 8.45 -28.89
C GLY A 158 35.52 9.51 -28.68
N ALA A 159 34.35 9.15 -28.15
CA ALA A 159 33.27 10.10 -27.89
C ALA A 159 33.63 11.12 -26.78
N ASP A 160 33.20 12.36 -26.96
CA ASP A 160 33.29 13.40 -25.93
C ASP A 160 32.17 13.21 -24.90
N LYS A 161 32.49 12.44 -23.85
CA LYS A 161 31.54 12.08 -22.79
C LYS A 161 31.00 13.29 -22.04
N ASN A 162 31.81 14.34 -21.86
CA ASN A 162 31.37 15.53 -21.14
C ASN A 162 30.34 16.31 -21.96
N ALA A 163 30.59 16.49 -23.26
CA ALA A 163 29.63 17.13 -24.15
C ALA A 163 28.31 16.34 -24.25
N ILE A 164 28.39 15.01 -24.31
CA ILE A 164 27.20 14.13 -24.33
C ILE A 164 26.42 14.24 -23.04
N VAL A 165 27.08 14.20 -21.88
CA VAL A 165 26.42 14.37 -20.57
C VAL A 165 25.73 15.72 -20.48
N SER A 166 26.41 16.81 -20.85
CA SER A 166 25.80 18.16 -20.84
C SER A 166 24.62 18.29 -21.80
N GLN A 167 24.65 17.60 -22.95
CA GLN A 167 23.49 17.54 -23.85
C GLN A 167 22.30 16.83 -23.20
N ILE A 168 22.54 15.69 -22.54
CA ILE A 168 21.49 14.90 -21.89
C ILE A 168 20.90 15.66 -20.70
N GLU A 169 21.73 16.32 -19.88
CA GLU A 169 21.29 17.17 -18.77
C GLU A 169 20.37 18.30 -19.22
N ALA A 170 20.48 18.75 -20.47
CA ALA A 170 19.63 19.80 -21.03
C ALA A 170 18.24 19.30 -21.48
N PHE A 171 17.98 17.99 -21.46
CA PHE A 171 16.65 17.47 -21.79
C PHE A 171 15.64 17.82 -20.69
N PRO A 172 14.45 18.36 -21.03
CA PRO A 172 13.48 18.85 -20.03
C PRO A 172 13.02 17.79 -19.01
N ALA A 173 12.99 16.52 -19.41
CA ALA A 173 12.56 15.42 -18.57
C ALA A 173 13.71 14.79 -17.75
N VAL A 174 14.96 15.25 -17.86
CA VAL A 174 16.09 14.70 -17.09
C VAL A 174 16.16 15.36 -15.72
N LYS A 175 16.14 14.53 -14.66
CA LYS A 175 16.29 14.97 -13.26
C LYS A 175 17.74 14.97 -12.82
N ASN A 176 18.51 13.98 -13.26
CA ASN A 176 19.88 13.80 -12.83
C ASN A 176 20.70 13.03 -13.87
N VAL A 177 21.97 13.40 -14.04
CA VAL A 177 22.96 12.60 -14.74
C VAL A 177 24.15 12.37 -13.82
N ARG A 178 24.54 11.11 -13.64
CA ARG A 178 25.69 10.71 -12.83
C ARG A 178 26.72 10.05 -13.71
N MET A 179 27.88 10.69 -13.84
CA MET A 179 28.99 10.15 -14.62
C MET A 179 29.88 9.26 -13.75
N MET A 180 29.93 7.95 -14.02
CA MET A 180 30.85 7.02 -13.33
C MET A 180 32.17 6.95 -14.09
N VAL A 181 33.04 7.93 -13.87
CA VAL A 181 34.29 8.13 -14.61
C VAL A 181 35.14 6.86 -14.69
N ASN A 182 35.29 6.13 -13.58
CA ASN A 182 36.11 4.91 -13.53
C ASN A 182 35.54 3.73 -14.34
N LEU A 183 34.22 3.68 -14.51
CA LEU A 183 33.54 2.65 -15.30
C LEU A 183 33.28 3.10 -16.74
N GLY A 184 33.41 4.41 -17.00
CA GLY A 184 33.12 5.01 -18.29
C GLY A 184 31.65 4.93 -18.69
N ILE A 185 30.72 4.84 -17.73
CA ILE A 185 29.26 4.75 -17.93
C ILE A 185 28.53 5.91 -17.26
N ALA A 186 27.46 6.40 -17.86
CA ALA A 186 26.58 7.42 -17.24
C ALA A 186 25.27 6.80 -16.80
N MET A 187 24.75 7.26 -15.67
CA MET A 187 23.43 6.93 -15.18
C MET A 187 22.54 8.16 -15.36
N VAL A 188 21.36 7.99 -15.95
CA VAL A 188 20.40 9.07 -16.20
C VAL A 188 19.10 8.75 -15.50
N ASP A 189 18.66 9.67 -14.65
CA ASP A 189 17.36 9.62 -14.00
C ASP A 189 16.43 10.62 -14.68
N PHE A 190 15.25 10.17 -15.10
CA PHE A 190 14.22 11.04 -15.68
C PHE A 190 13.08 11.30 -14.71
N ASP A 191 12.32 12.34 -15.03
CA ASP A 191 11.02 12.59 -14.46
C ASP A 191 9.96 11.70 -15.09
N SER A 192 9.55 10.66 -14.37
CA SER A 192 8.53 9.69 -14.80
C SER A 192 7.16 10.31 -15.07
N GLU A 193 6.88 11.53 -14.59
CA GLU A 193 5.64 12.24 -14.90
C GLU A 193 5.63 12.85 -16.32
N ASN A 194 6.82 13.03 -16.90
CA ASN A 194 7.01 13.79 -18.14
C ASN A 194 7.50 12.95 -19.32
N ILE A 195 7.88 11.69 -19.11
CA ILE A 195 8.36 10.79 -20.16
C ILE A 195 8.10 9.32 -19.81
N SER A 196 7.74 8.51 -20.80
CA SER A 196 7.64 7.05 -20.63
C SER A 196 9.01 6.36 -20.76
N THR A 197 9.13 5.11 -20.27
CA THR A 197 10.37 4.33 -20.39
C THR A 197 10.81 4.16 -21.85
N ASP A 198 9.88 3.87 -22.75
CA ASP A 198 10.17 3.67 -24.18
C ASP A 198 10.64 4.96 -24.87
N GLU A 199 10.06 6.11 -24.49
CA GLU A 199 10.48 7.42 -24.99
C GLU A 199 11.85 7.80 -24.46
N ALA A 200 12.14 7.55 -23.18
CA ALA A 200 13.44 7.79 -22.57
C ALA A 200 14.54 6.93 -23.24
N MET A 201 14.29 5.64 -23.47
CA MET A 201 15.21 4.76 -24.22
C MET A 201 15.51 5.34 -25.60
N LYS A 202 14.47 5.64 -26.40
CA LYS A 202 14.64 6.19 -27.76
C LYS A 202 15.36 7.53 -27.76
N LEU A 203 15.06 8.39 -26.79
CA LEU A 203 15.70 9.70 -26.66
C LEU A 203 17.21 9.54 -26.44
N LEU A 204 17.62 8.65 -25.52
CA LEU A 204 19.03 8.40 -25.21
C LEU A 204 19.77 7.66 -26.33
N GLU A 205 19.14 6.65 -26.94
CA GLU A 205 19.69 5.92 -28.08
C GLU A 205 19.93 6.83 -29.30
N GLY A 206 19.13 7.90 -29.43
CA GLY A 206 19.27 8.91 -30.47
C GLY A 206 20.43 9.91 -30.25
N VAL A 207 21.07 9.92 -29.08
CA VAL A 207 22.17 10.85 -28.79
C VAL A 207 23.46 10.37 -29.46
N VAL A 208 24.02 11.21 -30.34
CA VAL A 208 25.26 10.91 -31.06
C VAL A 208 26.40 10.65 -30.06
N GLY A 209 27.06 9.50 -30.20
CA GLY A 209 28.17 9.09 -29.34
C GLY A 209 27.77 8.19 -28.16
N VAL A 210 26.47 8.03 -27.89
CA VAL A 210 25.96 6.92 -27.06
C VAL A 210 26.10 5.61 -27.85
N LYS A 211 26.56 4.56 -27.19
CA LYS A 211 26.77 3.22 -27.78
C LYS A 211 25.69 2.23 -27.38
N SER A 212 25.29 2.23 -26.10
CA SER A 212 24.20 1.41 -25.59
C SER A 212 23.47 2.12 -24.47
N VAL A 213 22.20 1.77 -24.33
CA VAL A 213 21.31 2.22 -23.26
C VAL A 213 20.68 0.97 -22.65
N GLU A 214 20.72 0.86 -21.33
CA GLU A 214 20.07 -0.20 -20.59
C GLU A 214 19.22 0.40 -19.47
N ALA A 215 18.01 -0.12 -19.26
CA ALA A 215 17.16 0.27 -18.14
C ALA A 215 17.51 -0.59 -16.93
N ASP A 216 18.02 0.05 -15.87
CA ASP A 216 18.27 -0.57 -14.58
C ASP A 216 17.12 -0.24 -13.63
N SER A 217 16.28 -1.23 -13.36
CA SER A 217 15.19 -1.07 -12.39
C SER A 217 15.78 -1.15 -10.98
N PRO A 218 15.49 -0.19 -10.09
CA PRO A 218 15.92 -0.30 -8.70
C PRO A 218 15.35 -1.60 -8.12
N MET A 219 16.21 -2.39 -7.47
CA MET A 219 15.78 -3.62 -6.83
C MET A 219 14.65 -3.31 -5.85
N GLY A 220 13.51 -3.99 -6.02
CA GLY A 220 12.39 -3.91 -5.09
C GLY A 220 12.85 -4.42 -3.73
N ILE A 221 13.04 -3.49 -2.79
CA ILE A 221 13.23 -3.76 -1.36
C ILE A 221 11.88 -3.85 -0.66
#